data_AF-A0A2V6GR94-F1
#
_entry.id   AF-A0A2V6GR94-F1
#
_cell.length_a   1.000
_cell.length_b   1.000
_cell.length_c   1.000
_cell.angle_alpha   90.00
_cell.angle_beta   90.00
_cell.angle_gamma   90.00
#
_symmetry.space_group_name_H-M   'P 1'
#
loop_
_entity.id
_entity.type
_entity.pdbx_description
1 polymer ?
#
loop_
_entity_poly.entity_id
_entity_poly.type
_entity_poly.pdbx_seq_one_letter_code
_entity_poly.pdbx_strand_id
1 'polypeptide(L)'
;MSSILEEIETKIAGLKTSATKSNIGVVRETGDGVARIEGLSDVMLNEMIEFPSGVFGLALNLEETEVGAILLGETTKVSEGDEVKTTGKLLQVPVGKALLGRVVNTLGQPLDDKGSIKTETFYPLEKIAPGVIKRRSVSQPVQTGIMAIDAMIPIGRGQRELIIGDRATGKSTIALDTIISQARLNKAAEDEGDKSYRPLYCIYVAVGQKNSNVARALDVLEREGAMPYTTIISAPASDTATNQYLAPFAGAAMGEWFMDNGMDALIIYDDLSKHAVAYRQVSLVLKRPSGREAYPGDVFYLHSRLLERSARIAEEFGGGSLTALPIIETQAGDVSAYIPTNVISITDGQIYLETDLFYQGVRPAISVGLSVSRVGSAAQIKAIKQVAGKVKLDLAQFRELAAFAQFGSDLDAATKARLERGQRIVELFKQKQYNPIPVDEQVAV
;
A
#
# COMPACT_ATOMS: atom_id res chain seq x y z
N MET A 1 -11.06 -35.75 -31.47
CA MET A 1 -12.36 -35.06 -31.29
C MET A 1 -13.17 -35.73 -30.16
N SER A 2 -12.64 -35.83 -28.92
CA SER A 2 -13.39 -36.36 -27.76
C SER A 2 -13.28 -35.53 -26.47
N SER A 3 -12.51 -34.44 -26.43
CA SER A 3 -12.13 -33.84 -25.13
C SER A 3 -13.25 -33.08 -24.41
N ILE A 4 -14.17 -32.44 -25.14
CA ILE A 4 -15.25 -31.64 -24.53
C ILE A 4 -16.39 -32.52 -24.01
N LEU A 5 -16.69 -33.61 -24.71
CA LEU A 5 -17.78 -34.51 -24.35
C LEU A 5 -17.42 -35.31 -23.10
N GLU A 6 -16.18 -35.80 -23.01
CA GLU A 6 -15.66 -36.45 -21.80
C GLU A 6 -15.56 -35.46 -20.62
N GLU A 7 -15.16 -34.20 -20.84
CA GLU A 7 -15.16 -33.18 -19.77
C GLU A 7 -16.56 -32.91 -19.22
N ILE A 8 -17.55 -32.80 -20.11
CA ILE A 8 -18.95 -32.55 -19.73
C ILE A 8 -19.52 -33.78 -19.02
N GLU A 9 -19.29 -35.00 -19.53
CA GLU A 9 -19.71 -36.24 -18.87
C GLU A 9 -19.06 -36.38 -17.48
N THR A 10 -17.78 -36.05 -17.35
CA THR A 10 -17.07 -36.10 -16.06
C THR A 10 -17.64 -35.07 -15.07
N LYS A 11 -17.98 -33.85 -15.53
CA LYS A 11 -18.63 -32.81 -14.70
C LYS A 11 -20.04 -33.21 -14.27
N ILE A 12 -20.81 -33.86 -15.16
CA ILE A 12 -22.15 -34.37 -14.85
C ILE A 12 -22.07 -35.55 -13.88
N ALA A 13 -21.13 -36.48 -14.07
CA ALA A 13 -20.94 -37.63 -13.19
C ALA A 13 -20.43 -37.22 -11.79
N GLY A 14 -19.67 -36.12 -11.70
CA GLY A 14 -19.18 -35.55 -10.43
C GLY A 14 -20.20 -34.70 -9.67
N LEU A 15 -21.41 -34.52 -10.21
CA LEU A 15 -22.42 -33.63 -9.66
C LEU A 15 -23.07 -34.26 -8.43
N LYS A 16 -22.59 -33.88 -7.24
CA LYS A 16 -23.12 -34.35 -5.96
C LYS A 16 -24.39 -33.58 -5.60
N THR A 17 -25.55 -34.22 -5.72
CA THR A 17 -26.83 -33.71 -5.22
C THR A 17 -27.01 -34.05 -3.75
N SER A 18 -26.32 -33.33 -2.86
CA SER A 18 -26.61 -33.34 -1.43
C SER A 18 -27.43 -32.10 -1.06
N ALA A 19 -28.50 -32.26 -0.29
CA ALA A 19 -29.25 -31.13 0.26
C ALA A 19 -28.36 -30.38 1.28
N THR A 20 -27.87 -29.20 0.91
CA THR A 20 -27.12 -28.30 1.79
C THR A 20 -28.07 -27.29 2.43
N LYS A 21 -27.99 -27.12 3.76
CA LYS A 21 -28.67 -26.03 4.47
C LYS A 21 -28.09 -24.70 3.95
N SER A 22 -28.87 -23.93 3.20
CA SER A 22 -28.50 -22.60 2.73
C SER A 22 -29.16 -21.54 3.58
N ASN A 23 -28.38 -20.57 4.07
CA ASN A 23 -28.90 -19.39 4.75
C ASN A 23 -29.30 -18.36 3.69
N ILE A 24 -30.60 -18.10 3.56
CA ILE A 24 -31.19 -17.30 2.47
C ILE A 24 -31.74 -16.00 3.04
N GLY A 25 -31.68 -14.94 2.24
CA GLY A 25 -32.34 -13.67 2.50
C GLY A 25 -32.91 -13.08 1.22
N VAL A 26 -33.62 -11.97 1.36
CA VAL A 26 -34.25 -11.24 0.26
C VAL A 26 -33.84 -9.77 0.32
N VAL A 27 -33.42 -9.22 -0.82
CA VAL A 27 -33.07 -7.80 -0.93
C VAL A 27 -34.32 -6.95 -0.74
N ARG A 28 -34.31 -6.08 0.28
CA ARG A 28 -35.37 -5.11 0.57
C ARG A 28 -35.14 -3.77 -0.10
N GLU A 29 -33.89 -3.33 -0.14
CA GLU A 29 -33.50 -2.05 -0.72
C GLU A 29 -32.12 -2.22 -1.34
N THR A 30 -31.90 -1.61 -2.49
CA THR A 30 -30.56 -1.47 -3.07
C THR A 30 -30.39 -0.09 -3.69
N GLY A 31 -29.22 0.50 -3.46
CA GLY A 31 -28.89 1.84 -3.93
C GLY A 31 -27.44 2.19 -3.61
N ASP A 32 -26.81 2.98 -4.47
CA ASP A 32 -25.44 3.50 -4.30
C ASP A 32 -24.38 2.45 -3.93
N GLY A 33 -24.55 1.21 -4.41
CA GLY A 33 -23.63 0.09 -4.18
C GLY A 33 -23.77 -0.62 -2.84
N VAL A 34 -24.88 -0.39 -2.14
CA VAL A 34 -25.27 -1.09 -0.91
C VAL A 34 -26.61 -1.81 -1.12
N ALA A 35 -26.80 -2.90 -0.40
CA ALA A 35 -28.05 -3.62 -0.31
C ALA A 35 -28.43 -3.85 1.16
N ARG A 36 -29.73 -3.74 1.45
CA ARG A 36 -30.34 -4.16 2.71
C ARG A 36 -31.08 -5.45 2.47
N ILE A 37 -30.79 -6.45 3.29
CA ILE A 37 -31.25 -7.82 3.09
C ILE A 37 -32.01 -8.25 4.33
N GLU A 38 -33.24 -8.71 4.16
CA GLU A 38 -33.97 -9.38 5.24
C GLU A 38 -33.66 -10.88 5.24
N GLY A 39 -33.54 -11.47 6.43
CA GLY A 39 -33.14 -12.87 6.59
C GLY A 39 -31.65 -13.00 6.84
N LEU A 40 -31.02 -14.01 6.23
CA LEU A 40 -29.61 -14.36 6.47
C LEU A 40 -29.27 -14.52 7.97
N SER A 41 -30.13 -15.16 8.78
CA SER A 41 -30.01 -15.20 10.25
C SER A 41 -28.69 -15.76 10.79
N ASP A 42 -28.05 -16.65 10.02
CA ASP A 42 -26.78 -17.29 10.39
C ASP A 42 -25.54 -16.56 9.80
N VAL A 43 -25.69 -15.34 9.25
CA VAL A 43 -24.58 -14.62 8.59
C VAL A 43 -23.56 -14.09 9.59
N MET A 44 -22.28 -14.15 9.23
CA MET A 44 -21.19 -13.59 10.00
C MET A 44 -20.79 -12.20 9.48
N LEU A 45 -20.24 -11.38 10.38
CA LEU A 45 -19.62 -10.11 9.97
C LEU A 45 -18.46 -10.40 9.00
N ASN A 46 -18.40 -9.65 7.90
CA ASN A 46 -17.44 -9.82 6.80
C ASN A 46 -17.58 -11.15 6.02
N GLU A 47 -18.72 -11.83 6.12
CA GLU A 47 -19.04 -12.97 5.27
C GLU A 47 -19.41 -12.49 3.86
N MET A 48 -19.01 -13.27 2.85
CA MET A 48 -19.47 -13.04 1.49
C MET A 48 -20.91 -13.54 1.31
N ILE A 49 -21.71 -12.72 0.66
CA ILE A 49 -23.07 -13.00 0.24
C ILE A 49 -23.07 -13.11 -1.29
N GLU A 50 -23.68 -14.16 -1.82
CA GLU A 50 -23.87 -14.35 -3.26
C GLU A 50 -25.24 -13.80 -3.65
N PHE A 51 -25.22 -12.88 -4.62
CA PHE A 51 -26.40 -12.30 -5.24
C PHE A 51 -26.65 -12.96 -6.60
N PRO A 52 -27.84 -12.75 -7.19
CA PRO A 52 -28.09 -13.16 -8.57
C PRO A 52 -27.08 -12.56 -9.55
N SER A 53 -26.98 -13.16 -10.73
CA SER A 53 -26.13 -12.68 -11.82
C SER A 53 -24.62 -12.62 -11.50
N GLY A 54 -24.16 -13.38 -10.50
CA GLY A 54 -22.75 -13.49 -10.14
C GLY A 54 -22.18 -12.26 -9.42
N VAL A 55 -23.05 -11.41 -8.88
CA VAL A 55 -22.64 -10.30 -8.01
C VAL A 55 -22.36 -10.89 -6.62
N PHE A 56 -21.30 -10.40 -5.98
CA PHE A 56 -21.03 -10.73 -4.58
C PHE A 56 -21.28 -9.51 -3.71
N GLY A 57 -21.50 -9.72 -2.42
CA GLY A 57 -21.49 -8.64 -1.45
C GLY A 57 -20.76 -9.05 -0.17
N LEU A 58 -20.41 -8.06 0.63
CA LEU A 58 -19.77 -8.25 1.93
C LEU A 58 -20.70 -7.74 3.03
N ALA A 59 -21.06 -8.61 3.98
CA ALA A 59 -21.86 -8.24 5.13
C ALA A 59 -21.08 -7.31 6.06
N LEU A 60 -21.58 -6.08 6.28
CA LEU A 60 -20.91 -5.07 7.12
C LEU A 60 -21.74 -4.64 8.33
N ASN A 61 -23.07 -4.64 8.23
CA ASN A 61 -23.97 -4.35 9.35
C ASN A 61 -24.88 -5.56 9.58
N LEU A 62 -24.95 -6.02 10.83
CA LEU A 62 -25.92 -7.04 11.26
C LEU A 62 -26.88 -6.36 12.21
N GLU A 63 -28.10 -6.07 11.74
CA GLU A 63 -29.17 -5.45 12.52
C GLU A 63 -30.18 -6.52 12.96
N GLU A 64 -31.14 -6.16 13.82
CA GLU A 64 -32.11 -7.13 14.37
C GLU A 64 -32.96 -7.80 13.29
N THR A 65 -33.28 -7.06 12.23
CA THR A 65 -34.19 -7.52 11.16
C THR A 65 -33.55 -7.50 9.77
N GLU A 66 -32.42 -6.83 9.60
CA GLU A 66 -31.78 -6.67 8.29
C GLU A 66 -30.26 -6.76 8.36
N VAL A 67 -29.66 -7.11 7.22
CA VAL A 67 -28.22 -7.17 7.01
C VAL A 67 -27.85 -6.12 5.96
N GLY A 68 -26.96 -5.20 6.33
CA GLY A 68 -26.38 -4.23 5.41
C GLY A 68 -25.15 -4.81 4.73
N ALA A 69 -25.18 -4.92 3.41
CA ALA A 69 -24.09 -5.46 2.61
C ALA A 69 -23.62 -4.46 1.55
N ILE A 70 -22.31 -4.37 1.35
CA ILE A 70 -21.72 -3.65 0.21
C ILE A 70 -21.65 -4.58 -0.99
N LEU A 71 -21.99 -4.09 -2.18
CA LEU A 71 -21.96 -4.86 -3.41
C LEU A 71 -20.58 -4.80 -4.07
N LEU A 72 -20.16 -5.95 -4.60
CA LEU A 72 -18.92 -6.22 -5.31
C LEU A 72 -19.27 -6.65 -6.74
N GLY A 73 -19.08 -5.74 -7.69
CA GLY A 73 -19.39 -5.94 -9.11
C GLY A 73 -20.43 -4.96 -9.64
N GLU A 74 -21.16 -5.37 -10.67
CA GLU A 74 -22.16 -4.53 -11.33
C GLU A 74 -23.45 -4.41 -10.51
N THR A 75 -23.56 -3.30 -9.79
CA THR A 75 -24.67 -3.01 -8.87
C THR A 75 -26.04 -2.95 -9.56
N THR A 76 -26.07 -2.62 -10.86
CA THR A 76 -27.30 -2.53 -11.67
C THR A 76 -27.98 -3.88 -11.92
N LYS A 77 -27.32 -4.99 -11.60
CA LYS A 77 -27.86 -6.35 -11.74
C LYS A 77 -28.59 -6.85 -10.49
N VAL A 78 -28.57 -6.09 -9.41
CA VAL A 78 -29.26 -6.40 -8.15
C VAL A 78 -30.55 -5.57 -8.09
N SER A 79 -31.66 -6.21 -7.74
CA SER A 79 -32.98 -5.61 -7.62
C SER A 79 -33.64 -5.95 -6.30
N GLU A 80 -34.61 -5.13 -5.88
CA GLU A 80 -35.49 -5.47 -4.76
C GLU A 80 -36.25 -6.78 -5.05
N GLY A 81 -36.36 -7.64 -4.04
CA GLY A 81 -36.97 -8.96 -4.15
C GLY A 81 -36.00 -10.07 -4.56
N ASP A 82 -34.75 -9.74 -4.91
CA ASP A 82 -33.74 -10.74 -5.25
C ASP A 82 -33.42 -11.64 -4.05
N GLU A 83 -33.39 -12.95 -4.30
CA GLU A 83 -32.93 -13.94 -3.33
C GLU A 83 -31.41 -13.95 -3.27
N VAL A 84 -30.86 -13.90 -2.06
CA VAL A 84 -29.42 -13.92 -1.79
C VAL A 84 -29.08 -15.00 -0.79
N LYS A 85 -27.85 -15.51 -0.83
CA LYS A 85 -27.42 -16.60 0.05
C LYS A 85 -26.03 -16.34 0.62
N THR A 86 -25.79 -16.76 1.85
CA THR A 86 -24.43 -16.68 2.41
C THR A 86 -23.55 -17.80 1.84
N THR A 87 -22.25 -17.52 1.73
CA THR A 87 -21.28 -18.47 1.16
C THR A 87 -20.57 -19.33 2.23
N GLY A 88 -20.72 -19.01 3.52
CA GLY A 88 -19.97 -19.62 4.61
C GLY A 88 -18.49 -19.22 4.64
N LYS A 89 -18.08 -18.26 3.81
CA LYS A 89 -16.68 -17.88 3.61
C LYS A 89 -16.51 -16.38 3.79
N LEU A 90 -15.44 -16.02 4.49
CA LEU A 90 -14.94 -14.64 4.48
C LEU A 90 -14.43 -14.30 3.08
N LEU A 91 -14.43 -13.01 2.74
CA LEU A 91 -13.87 -12.54 1.49
C LEU A 91 -12.36 -12.85 1.43
N GLN A 92 -11.96 -13.52 0.36
CA GLN A 92 -10.60 -14.00 0.13
C GLN A 92 -10.10 -13.57 -1.24
N VAL A 93 -8.78 -13.39 -1.36
CA VAL A 93 -8.10 -13.11 -2.64
C VAL A 93 -7.07 -14.19 -2.96
N PRO A 94 -6.83 -14.46 -4.25
CA PRO A 94 -5.71 -15.30 -4.67
C PRO A 94 -4.40 -14.68 -4.19
N VAL A 95 -3.47 -15.52 -3.73
CA VAL A 95 -2.13 -15.12 -3.29
C VAL A 95 -1.07 -16.03 -3.88
N GLY A 96 0.19 -15.57 -3.92
CA GLY A 96 1.32 -16.36 -4.40
C GLY A 96 2.18 -15.65 -5.45
N LYS A 97 3.32 -16.27 -5.80
CA LYS A 97 4.26 -15.75 -6.81
C LYS A 97 3.65 -15.63 -8.21
N ALA A 98 2.55 -16.33 -8.51
CA ALA A 98 1.84 -16.22 -9.79
C ALA A 98 1.26 -14.82 -10.07
N LEU A 99 1.19 -13.96 -9.05
CA LEU A 99 0.77 -12.57 -9.17
C LEU A 99 1.91 -11.63 -9.62
N LEU A 100 3.16 -12.04 -9.49
CA LEU A 100 4.30 -11.22 -9.90
C LEU A 100 4.24 -10.97 -11.42
N GLY A 101 4.47 -9.73 -11.84
CA GLY A 101 4.35 -9.32 -13.24
C GLY A 101 2.92 -9.07 -13.72
N ARG A 102 1.93 -9.16 -12.81
CA ARG A 102 0.51 -9.04 -13.14
C ARG A 102 -0.09 -7.73 -12.66
N VAL A 103 -1.12 -7.29 -13.39
CA VAL A 103 -2.04 -6.24 -12.95
C VAL A 103 -3.38 -6.90 -12.64
N VAL A 104 -3.90 -6.68 -11.44
CA VAL A 104 -5.13 -7.30 -10.96
C VAL A 104 -6.10 -6.27 -10.38
N ASN A 105 -7.39 -6.60 -10.36
CA ASN A 105 -8.38 -5.83 -9.62
C ASN A 105 -8.38 -6.19 -8.13
N THR A 106 -9.27 -5.57 -7.36
CA THR A 106 -9.43 -5.78 -5.91
C THR A 106 -9.75 -7.23 -5.52
N LEU A 107 -10.36 -8.02 -6.41
CA LEU A 107 -10.68 -9.44 -6.20
C LEU A 107 -9.56 -10.39 -6.67
N GLY A 108 -8.44 -9.84 -7.16
CA GLY A 108 -7.33 -10.61 -7.71
C GLY A 108 -7.60 -11.20 -9.11
N GLN A 109 -8.59 -10.66 -9.83
CA GLN A 109 -8.83 -11.02 -11.22
C GLN A 109 -7.89 -10.19 -12.13
N PRO A 110 -7.32 -10.78 -13.17
CA PRO A 110 -6.34 -10.11 -14.04
C PRO A 110 -7.00 -9.00 -14.88
N LEU A 111 -6.28 -7.89 -15.04
CA LEU A 111 -6.65 -6.72 -15.86
C LEU A 111 -5.69 -6.49 -17.04
N ASP A 112 -4.70 -7.37 -17.22
CA ASP A 112 -3.54 -7.19 -18.10
C ASP A 112 -3.58 -8.06 -19.37
N ASP A 113 -4.70 -8.74 -19.64
CA ASP A 113 -4.87 -9.66 -20.78
C ASP A 113 -3.83 -10.81 -20.86
N LYS A 114 -3.04 -11.05 -19.82
CA LYS A 114 -2.02 -12.13 -19.76
C LYS A 114 -2.62 -13.50 -19.36
N GLY A 115 -3.93 -13.67 -19.50
CA GLY A 115 -4.67 -14.88 -19.11
C GLY A 115 -4.96 -15.00 -17.61
N SER A 116 -5.55 -16.12 -17.19
CA SER A 116 -5.92 -16.33 -15.79
C SER A 116 -4.72 -16.49 -14.85
N ILE A 117 -4.92 -16.15 -13.57
CA ILE A 117 -3.90 -16.32 -12.53
C ILE A 117 -3.98 -17.75 -12.01
N LYS A 118 -2.88 -18.49 -12.12
CA LYS A 118 -2.78 -19.87 -11.67
C LYS A 118 -2.27 -19.91 -10.23
N THR A 119 -3.19 -19.82 -9.27
CA THR A 119 -2.88 -20.09 -7.86
C THR A 119 -3.98 -20.90 -7.20
N GLU A 120 -3.58 -21.73 -6.25
CA GLU A 120 -4.46 -22.58 -5.44
C GLU A 120 -4.62 -22.03 -4.02
N THR A 121 -3.81 -21.04 -3.64
CA THR A 121 -3.80 -20.48 -2.28
C THR A 121 -4.58 -19.17 -2.24
N PHE A 122 -5.41 -19.03 -1.20
CA PHE A 122 -6.26 -17.86 -0.97
C PHE A 122 -6.11 -17.39 0.46
N TYR A 123 -5.97 -16.07 0.65
CA TYR A 123 -5.91 -15.45 1.97
C TYR A 123 -7.15 -14.58 2.20
N PRO A 124 -7.67 -14.51 3.44
CA PRO A 124 -8.72 -13.55 3.77
C PRO A 124 -8.19 -12.13 3.64
N LEU A 125 -9.04 -11.20 3.15
CA LEU A 125 -8.66 -9.78 3.08
C LEU A 125 -8.40 -9.22 4.48
N GLU A 126 -9.20 -9.62 5.46
CA GLU A 126 -9.03 -9.24 6.86
C GLU A 126 -8.34 -10.38 7.62
N LYS A 127 -7.04 -10.20 7.83
CA LYS A 127 -6.22 -11.06 8.69
C LYS A 127 -5.81 -10.29 9.94
N ILE A 128 -5.79 -10.97 11.07
CA ILE A 128 -5.29 -10.39 12.33
C ILE A 128 -3.77 -10.16 12.19
N ALA A 129 -3.34 -8.95 12.53
CA ALA A 129 -1.93 -8.56 12.48
C ALA A 129 -1.05 -9.44 13.39
N PRO A 130 0.25 -9.62 13.06
CA PRO A 130 1.17 -10.34 13.93
C PRO A 130 1.27 -9.66 15.30
N GLY A 131 1.03 -10.42 16.38
CA GLY A 131 1.19 -9.93 17.75
C GLY A 131 2.66 -9.70 18.14
N VAL A 132 2.89 -8.99 19.26
CA VAL A 132 4.21 -8.52 19.70
C VAL A 132 5.27 -9.64 19.75
N ILE A 133 4.91 -10.82 20.29
CA ILE A 133 5.83 -11.97 20.42
C ILE A 133 6.34 -12.46 19.06
N LYS A 134 5.51 -12.38 18.01
CA LYS A 134 5.90 -12.84 16.66
C LYS A 134 6.82 -11.86 15.94
N ARG A 135 6.96 -10.62 16.43
CA ARG A 135 7.70 -9.56 15.76
C ARG A 135 9.17 -9.54 16.21
N ARG A 136 10.02 -8.97 15.36
CA ARG A 136 11.43 -8.67 15.64
C ARG A 136 11.73 -7.22 15.31
N SER A 137 12.74 -6.65 15.98
CA SER A 137 13.27 -5.33 15.66
C SER A 137 13.74 -5.23 14.20
N VAL A 138 13.39 -4.13 13.55
CA VAL A 138 13.80 -3.81 12.18
C VAL A 138 15.28 -3.41 12.18
N SER A 139 16.09 -4.11 11.37
CA SER A 139 17.54 -3.89 11.27
C SER A 139 18.13 -4.10 9.87
N GLN A 140 17.32 -4.61 8.93
CA GLN A 140 17.73 -4.79 7.54
C GLN A 140 17.21 -3.62 6.71
N PRO A 141 18.04 -2.94 5.90
CA PRO A 141 17.60 -1.81 5.09
C PRO A 141 16.71 -2.23 3.91
N VAL A 142 15.81 -1.32 3.53
CA VAL A 142 15.24 -1.22 2.18
C VAL A 142 15.96 -0.07 1.49
N GLN A 143 16.77 -0.39 0.48
CA GLN A 143 17.56 0.60 -0.26
C GLN A 143 16.67 1.31 -1.28
N THR A 144 16.26 2.54 -1.00
CA THR A 144 15.38 3.29 -1.92
C THR A 144 16.10 3.69 -3.20
N GLY A 145 17.43 3.77 -3.15
CA GLY A 145 18.23 4.31 -4.24
C GLY A 145 18.12 5.84 -4.33
N ILE A 146 17.46 6.47 -3.36
CA ILE A 146 17.29 7.92 -3.25
C ILE A 146 18.19 8.39 -2.12
N MET A 147 19.27 9.08 -2.48
CA MET A 147 20.34 9.43 -1.54
C MET A 147 19.83 10.20 -0.32
N ALA A 148 18.91 11.14 -0.54
CA ALA A 148 18.30 11.92 0.54
C ALA A 148 17.54 11.05 1.55
N ILE A 149 16.88 9.98 1.11
CA ILE A 149 16.11 9.07 1.97
C ILE A 149 17.07 8.10 2.67
N ASP A 150 17.89 7.39 1.91
CA ASP A 150 18.80 6.37 2.45
C ASP A 150 19.80 6.97 3.47
N ALA A 151 20.21 8.23 3.28
CA ALA A 151 21.08 8.95 4.20
C ALA A 151 20.35 9.52 5.44
N MET A 152 19.19 10.17 5.29
CA MET A 152 18.56 10.95 6.36
C MET A 152 17.36 10.27 7.02
N ILE A 153 16.60 9.49 6.25
CA ILE A 153 15.30 8.90 6.63
C ILE A 153 15.31 7.42 6.20
N PRO A 154 16.23 6.61 6.75
CA PRO A 154 16.39 5.23 6.31
C PRO A 154 15.12 4.42 6.58
N ILE A 155 14.80 3.54 5.63
CA ILE A 155 13.65 2.64 5.69
C ILE A 155 14.17 1.23 5.89
N GLY A 156 13.60 0.49 6.84
CA GLY A 156 13.97 -0.89 7.11
C GLY A 156 12.89 -1.91 6.72
N ARG A 157 13.29 -3.15 6.49
CA ARG A 157 12.40 -4.25 6.14
C ARG A 157 11.45 -4.58 7.29
N GLY A 158 10.15 -4.38 7.08
CA GLY A 158 9.11 -4.49 8.10
C GLY A 158 8.69 -3.16 8.75
N GLN A 159 9.27 -2.03 8.32
CA GLN A 159 8.89 -0.67 8.76
C GLN A 159 7.67 -0.16 8.00
N ARG A 160 6.95 0.78 8.61
CA ARG A 160 5.89 1.58 7.98
C ARG A 160 6.38 3.02 7.82
N GLU A 161 6.68 3.47 6.61
CA GLU A 161 7.18 4.84 6.37
C GLU A 161 6.21 5.63 5.50
N LEU A 162 5.57 6.66 6.06
CA LEU A 162 4.59 7.48 5.37
C LEU A 162 5.24 8.40 4.34
N ILE A 163 4.75 8.40 3.09
CA ILE A 163 5.07 9.44 2.11
C ILE A 163 3.92 10.44 2.09
N ILE A 164 4.15 11.66 2.55
CA ILE A 164 3.11 12.67 2.72
C ILE A 164 3.50 13.97 2.04
N GLY A 165 2.53 14.62 1.41
CA GLY A 165 2.71 15.95 0.85
C GLY A 165 1.61 16.32 -0.13
N ASP A 166 1.71 17.54 -0.64
CA ASP A 166 0.69 18.09 -1.52
C ASP A 166 0.69 17.41 -2.89
N ARG A 167 -0.34 17.69 -3.67
CA ARG A 167 -0.48 17.21 -5.03
C ARG A 167 0.76 17.59 -5.87
N ALA A 168 1.21 16.64 -6.71
CA ALA A 168 2.30 16.83 -7.68
C ALA A 168 3.69 17.18 -7.08
N THR A 169 3.98 16.75 -5.85
CA THR A 169 5.27 16.95 -5.16
C THR A 169 6.29 15.81 -5.38
N GLY A 170 5.93 14.74 -6.10
CA GLY A 170 6.80 13.59 -6.38
C GLY A 170 6.55 12.35 -5.51
N LYS A 171 5.42 12.27 -4.78
CA LYS A 171 5.07 11.14 -3.89
C LYS A 171 5.17 9.77 -4.58
N SER A 172 4.44 9.60 -5.68
CA SER A 172 4.44 8.34 -6.45
C SER A 172 5.80 8.07 -7.09
N THR A 173 6.57 9.11 -7.44
CA THR A 173 7.93 8.95 -7.99
C THR A 173 8.86 8.30 -6.97
N ILE A 174 8.82 8.71 -5.70
CA ILE A 174 9.62 8.08 -4.64
C ILE A 174 9.29 6.59 -4.50
N ALA A 175 8.00 6.27 -4.53
CA ALA A 175 7.54 4.89 -4.48
C ALA A 175 8.03 4.06 -5.69
N LEU A 176 7.90 4.59 -6.91
CA LEU A 176 8.36 3.91 -8.12
C LEU A 176 9.89 3.74 -8.15
N ASP A 177 10.65 4.76 -7.78
CA ASP A 177 12.11 4.69 -7.69
C ASP A 177 12.57 3.63 -6.68
N THR A 178 11.85 3.51 -5.56
CA THR A 178 12.09 2.45 -4.58
C THR A 178 11.86 1.07 -5.21
N ILE A 179 10.74 0.86 -5.92
CA ILE A 179 10.47 -0.42 -6.61
C ILE A 179 11.57 -0.72 -7.65
N ILE A 180 11.97 0.27 -8.45
CA ILE A 180 13.02 0.13 -9.48
C ILE A 180 14.36 -0.24 -8.83
N SER A 181 14.72 0.42 -7.73
CA SER A 181 15.93 0.11 -6.96
C SER A 181 15.94 -1.35 -6.51
N GLN A 182 14.83 -1.83 -5.94
CA GLN A 182 14.71 -3.21 -5.47
C GLN A 182 14.75 -4.22 -6.61
N ALA A 183 14.13 -3.91 -7.76
CA ALA A 183 14.21 -4.76 -8.94
C ALA A 183 15.64 -4.87 -9.48
N ARG A 184 16.38 -3.76 -9.54
CA ARG A 184 17.80 -3.76 -9.95
C ARG A 184 18.65 -4.61 -9.01
N LEU A 185 18.42 -4.51 -7.70
CA LEU A 185 19.13 -5.33 -6.70
C LEU A 185 18.76 -6.82 -6.79
N ASN A 186 17.48 -7.14 -6.94
CA ASN A 186 17.02 -8.53 -7.14
C ASN A 186 17.69 -9.14 -8.38
N LYS A 187 17.67 -8.41 -9.50
CA LYS A 187 18.26 -8.87 -10.76
C LYS A 187 19.77 -9.04 -10.65
N ALA A 188 20.48 -8.09 -10.06
CA ALA A 188 21.93 -8.18 -9.86
C ALA A 188 22.30 -9.44 -9.04
N ALA A 189 21.58 -9.70 -7.95
CA ALA A 189 21.79 -10.90 -7.15
C ALA A 189 21.47 -12.20 -7.91
N GLU A 190 20.44 -12.20 -8.76
CA GLU A 190 20.11 -13.33 -9.62
C GLU A 190 21.19 -13.58 -10.69
N ASP A 191 21.68 -12.53 -11.34
CA ASP A 191 22.73 -12.60 -12.35
C ASP A 191 24.07 -13.10 -11.74
N GLU A 192 24.36 -12.74 -10.50
CA GLU A 192 25.53 -13.21 -9.73
C GLU A 192 25.33 -14.61 -9.11
N GLY A 193 24.09 -15.10 -9.03
CA GLY A 193 23.75 -16.36 -8.37
C GLY A 193 23.91 -16.31 -6.83
N ASP A 194 23.79 -15.12 -6.22
CA ASP A 194 23.93 -14.93 -4.77
C ASP A 194 22.72 -15.50 -4.02
N LYS A 195 22.90 -16.69 -3.44
CA LYS A 195 21.88 -17.37 -2.62
C LYS A 195 21.71 -16.76 -1.23
N SER A 196 22.63 -15.90 -0.79
CA SER A 196 22.56 -15.21 0.50
C SER A 196 21.67 -13.97 0.44
N TYR A 197 21.52 -13.39 -0.75
CA TYR A 197 20.62 -12.28 -0.96
C TYR A 197 19.16 -12.69 -0.76
N ARG A 198 18.40 -11.84 -0.08
CA ARG A 198 16.97 -12.02 0.13
C ARG A 198 16.21 -11.05 -0.78
N PRO A 199 15.57 -11.53 -1.87
CA PRO A 199 14.81 -10.68 -2.76
C PRO A 199 13.68 -9.94 -2.04
N LEU A 200 13.40 -8.71 -2.48
CA LEU A 200 12.25 -7.93 -2.04
C LEU A 200 11.21 -7.88 -3.15
N TYR A 201 10.02 -8.45 -2.89
CA TYR A 201 8.91 -8.47 -3.85
C TYR A 201 7.98 -7.27 -3.62
N CYS A 202 7.61 -6.57 -4.69
CA CYS A 202 6.88 -5.31 -4.59
C CYS A 202 5.40 -5.48 -4.91
N ILE A 203 4.55 -4.74 -4.20
CA ILE A 203 3.11 -4.64 -4.41
C ILE A 203 2.76 -3.15 -4.51
N TYR A 204 2.21 -2.71 -5.64
CA TYR A 204 1.75 -1.34 -5.83
C TYR A 204 0.22 -1.29 -5.90
N VAL A 205 -0.40 -0.71 -4.87
CA VAL A 205 -1.86 -0.60 -4.76
C VAL A 205 -2.31 0.79 -5.19
N ALA A 206 -2.92 0.90 -6.36
CA ALA A 206 -3.49 2.14 -6.88
C ALA A 206 -4.97 2.25 -6.47
N VAL A 207 -5.25 3.15 -5.53
CA VAL A 207 -6.61 3.42 -4.99
C VAL A 207 -7.12 4.73 -5.56
N GLY A 208 -8.27 4.71 -6.23
CA GLY A 208 -8.92 5.90 -6.77
C GLY A 208 -8.05 6.70 -7.77
N GLN A 209 -7.07 6.06 -8.38
CA GLN A 209 -6.19 6.69 -9.37
C GLN A 209 -6.88 6.75 -10.73
N LYS A 210 -6.47 7.69 -11.59
CA LYS A 210 -6.88 7.67 -12.99
C LYS A 210 -6.21 6.50 -13.70
N ASN A 211 -6.93 5.81 -14.59
CA ASN A 211 -6.37 4.71 -15.38
C ASN A 211 -5.08 5.11 -16.13
N SER A 212 -5.01 6.34 -16.64
CA SER A 212 -3.81 6.85 -17.32
C SER A 212 -2.58 6.98 -16.40
N ASN A 213 -2.79 7.25 -15.11
CA ASN A 213 -1.68 7.28 -14.13
C ASN A 213 -1.19 5.87 -13.82
N VAL A 214 -2.11 4.90 -13.67
CA VAL A 214 -1.77 3.49 -13.45
C VAL A 214 -1.02 2.93 -14.65
N ALA A 215 -1.50 3.19 -15.87
CA ALA A 215 -0.83 2.79 -17.10
C ALA A 215 0.57 3.39 -17.23
N ARG A 216 0.76 4.66 -16.83
CA ARG A 216 2.09 5.29 -16.81
C ARG A 216 3.02 4.65 -15.78
N ALA A 217 2.52 4.32 -14.60
CA ALA A 217 3.31 3.59 -13.60
C ALA A 217 3.73 2.21 -14.12
N LEU A 218 2.80 1.47 -14.75
CA LEU A 218 3.08 0.21 -15.40
C LEU A 218 4.16 0.34 -16.48
N ASP A 219 4.02 1.29 -17.42
CA ASP A 219 4.98 1.55 -18.50
C ASP A 219 6.40 1.84 -17.94
N VAL A 220 6.49 2.67 -16.89
CA VAL A 220 7.77 2.93 -16.23
C VAL A 220 8.35 1.66 -15.62
N LEU A 221 7.56 0.88 -14.88
CA LEU A 221 8.03 -0.36 -14.26
C LEU A 221 8.41 -1.43 -15.29
N GLU A 222 7.74 -1.48 -16.44
CA GLU A 222 8.11 -2.37 -17.55
C GLU A 222 9.41 -1.94 -18.21
N ARG A 223 9.56 -0.64 -18.54
CA ARG A 223 10.77 -0.09 -19.16
C ARG A 223 12.01 -0.27 -18.27
N GLU A 224 11.86 -0.10 -16.96
CA GLU A 224 12.94 -0.27 -15.99
C GLU A 224 13.13 -1.75 -15.56
N GLY A 225 12.36 -2.69 -16.11
CA GLY A 225 12.51 -4.13 -15.84
C GLY A 225 12.09 -4.56 -14.43
N ALA A 226 11.20 -3.81 -13.78
CA ALA A 226 10.77 -4.02 -12.40
C ALA A 226 9.52 -4.90 -12.24
N MET A 227 8.72 -5.04 -13.31
CA MET A 227 7.52 -5.88 -13.30
C MET A 227 7.73 -7.35 -12.91
N PRO A 228 8.85 -8.05 -13.25
CA PRO A 228 9.07 -9.44 -12.84
C PRO A 228 8.99 -9.68 -11.32
N TYR A 229 9.22 -8.64 -10.52
CA TYR A 229 9.16 -8.70 -9.05
C TYR A 229 8.01 -7.88 -8.47
N THR A 230 7.10 -7.37 -9.30
CA THR A 230 6.06 -6.42 -8.88
C THR A 230 4.65 -6.88 -9.27
N THR A 231 3.72 -6.78 -8.33
CA THR A 231 2.28 -6.92 -8.57
C THR A 231 1.62 -5.55 -8.50
N ILE A 232 0.75 -5.20 -9.45
CA ILE A 232 -0.06 -3.99 -9.38
C ILE A 232 -1.52 -4.37 -9.07
N ILE A 233 -2.10 -3.75 -8.05
CA ILE A 233 -3.54 -3.82 -7.78
C ILE A 233 -4.16 -2.50 -8.18
N SER A 234 -5.18 -2.54 -9.03
CA SER A 234 -5.86 -1.34 -9.54
C SER A 234 -7.31 -1.32 -9.09
N ALA A 235 -7.67 -0.29 -8.33
CA ALA A 235 -9.04 0.12 -8.07
C ALA A 235 -9.18 1.59 -8.52
N PRO A 236 -9.38 1.84 -9.83
CA PRO A 236 -9.34 3.18 -10.38
C PRO A 236 -10.51 4.05 -9.91
N ALA A 237 -10.42 5.36 -10.14
CA ALA A 237 -11.47 6.31 -9.75
C ALA A 237 -12.84 6.05 -10.39
N SER A 238 -12.88 5.33 -11.52
CA SER A 238 -14.12 4.92 -12.21
C SER A 238 -14.78 3.70 -11.55
N ASP A 239 -14.07 3.04 -10.63
CA ASP A 239 -14.56 1.85 -9.94
C ASP A 239 -15.39 2.24 -8.71
N THR A 240 -16.14 1.27 -8.15
CA THR A 240 -17.02 1.51 -7.01
C THR A 240 -16.23 1.91 -5.76
N ALA A 241 -16.87 2.67 -4.86
CA ALA A 241 -16.29 3.00 -3.55
C ALA A 241 -15.92 1.73 -2.75
N THR A 242 -16.70 0.65 -2.94
CA THR A 242 -16.43 -0.66 -2.35
C THR A 242 -15.10 -1.24 -2.80
N ASN A 243 -14.82 -1.22 -4.10
CA ASN A 243 -13.55 -1.75 -4.63
C ASN A 243 -12.36 -0.88 -4.19
N GLN A 244 -12.52 0.43 -4.13
CA GLN A 244 -11.50 1.35 -3.60
C GLN A 244 -11.24 1.14 -2.11
N TYR A 245 -12.28 0.85 -1.33
CA TYR A 245 -12.19 0.49 0.09
C TYR A 245 -11.43 -0.84 0.30
N LEU A 246 -11.70 -1.87 -0.51
CA LEU A 246 -11.11 -3.19 -0.31
C LEU A 246 -9.69 -3.35 -0.88
N ALA A 247 -9.29 -2.53 -1.85
CA ALA A 247 -8.01 -2.68 -2.55
C ALA A 247 -6.77 -2.71 -1.63
N PRO A 248 -6.63 -1.83 -0.62
CA PRO A 248 -5.50 -1.92 0.31
C PRO A 248 -5.46 -3.23 1.10
N PHE A 249 -6.62 -3.77 1.50
CA PHE A 249 -6.69 -5.04 2.23
C PHE A 249 -6.34 -6.24 1.34
N ALA A 250 -6.76 -6.21 0.07
CA ALA A 250 -6.35 -7.20 -0.93
C ALA A 250 -4.82 -7.18 -1.14
N GLY A 251 -4.24 -5.99 -1.30
CA GLY A 251 -2.79 -5.83 -1.42
C GLY A 251 -2.04 -6.31 -0.18
N ALA A 252 -2.53 -5.98 1.02
CA ALA A 252 -1.95 -6.46 2.26
C ALA A 252 -1.98 -8.00 2.34
N ALA A 253 -3.08 -8.65 1.98
CA ALA A 253 -3.17 -10.11 1.95
C ALA A 253 -2.18 -10.75 0.95
N MET A 254 -2.03 -10.17 -0.23
CA MET A 254 -1.05 -10.62 -1.23
C MET A 254 0.41 -10.43 -0.75
N GLY A 255 0.70 -9.33 -0.06
CA GLY A 255 2.00 -9.07 0.55
C GLY A 255 2.31 -9.96 1.76
N GLU A 256 1.31 -10.21 2.61
CA GLU A 256 1.43 -11.09 3.79
C GLU A 256 1.79 -12.51 3.41
N TRP A 257 1.36 -13.00 2.25
CA TRP A 257 1.76 -14.32 1.79
C TRP A 257 3.28 -14.44 1.64
N PHE A 258 3.97 -13.41 1.15
CA PHE A 258 5.44 -13.42 1.10
C PHE A 258 6.04 -13.45 2.52
N MET A 259 5.52 -12.59 3.41
CA MET A 259 5.98 -12.51 4.80
C MET A 259 5.80 -13.83 5.56
N ASP A 260 4.63 -14.47 5.44
CA ASP A 260 4.34 -15.76 6.09
C ASP A 260 5.20 -16.90 5.55
N ASN A 261 5.61 -16.83 4.28
CA ASN A 261 6.49 -17.81 3.64
C ASN A 261 7.98 -17.44 3.78
N GLY A 262 8.33 -16.62 4.79
CA GLY A 262 9.71 -16.27 5.13
C GLY A 262 10.42 -15.37 4.12
N MET A 263 9.69 -14.82 3.15
CA MET A 263 10.21 -13.88 2.14
C MET A 263 9.99 -12.42 2.61
N ASP A 264 10.61 -11.49 1.89
CA ASP A 264 10.47 -10.06 2.17
C ASP A 264 9.65 -9.39 1.06
N ALA A 265 8.72 -8.52 1.46
CA ALA A 265 7.89 -7.75 0.55
C ALA A 265 7.84 -6.26 0.90
N LEU A 266 7.56 -5.45 -0.11
CA LEU A 266 7.33 -4.02 -0.04
C LEU A 266 5.94 -3.72 -0.61
N ILE A 267 5.08 -3.06 0.14
CA ILE A 267 3.76 -2.63 -0.30
C ILE A 267 3.65 -1.10 -0.31
N ILE A 268 3.15 -0.56 -1.41
CA ILE A 268 2.88 0.85 -1.62
C ILE A 268 1.36 1.03 -1.68
N TYR A 269 0.82 1.99 -0.93
CA TYR A 269 -0.59 2.36 -1.01
C TYR A 269 -0.74 3.78 -1.60
N ASP A 270 -1.20 3.90 -2.85
CA ASP A 270 -1.31 5.15 -3.60
C ASP A 270 -2.79 5.47 -3.97
N ASP A 271 -3.57 6.15 -3.12
CA ASP A 271 -3.19 6.69 -1.81
C ASP A 271 -4.26 6.40 -0.74
N LEU A 272 -3.87 6.47 0.53
CA LEU A 272 -4.76 6.20 1.66
C LEU A 272 -5.72 7.37 1.96
N SER A 273 -5.51 8.55 1.37
CA SER A 273 -6.47 9.66 1.46
C SER A 273 -7.74 9.29 0.69
N LYS A 274 -7.61 8.78 -0.54
CA LYS A 274 -8.74 8.29 -1.34
C LYS A 274 -9.39 7.05 -0.73
N HIS A 275 -8.60 6.17 -0.12
CA HIS A 275 -9.11 5.03 0.64
C HIS A 275 -10.05 5.47 1.79
N ALA A 276 -9.64 6.46 2.59
CA ALA A 276 -10.49 6.99 3.65
C ALA A 276 -11.77 7.62 3.10
N VAL A 277 -11.70 8.34 1.98
CA VAL A 277 -12.88 8.92 1.32
C VAL A 277 -13.84 7.83 0.83
N ALA A 278 -13.33 6.74 0.26
CA ALA A 278 -14.14 5.59 -0.15
C ALA A 278 -14.84 4.95 1.05
N TYR A 279 -14.13 4.74 2.17
CA TYR A 279 -14.73 4.21 3.39
C TYR A 279 -15.78 5.14 3.99
N ARG A 280 -15.55 6.46 3.94
CA ARG A 280 -16.53 7.46 4.33
C ARG A 280 -17.81 7.33 3.52
N GLN A 281 -17.71 7.22 2.19
CA GLN A 281 -18.87 7.05 1.32
C GLN A 281 -19.64 5.77 1.68
N VAL A 282 -18.95 4.63 1.79
CA VAL A 282 -19.57 3.35 2.17
C VAL A 282 -20.30 3.46 3.52
N SER A 283 -19.68 4.10 4.50
CA SER A 283 -20.26 4.24 5.84
C SER A 283 -21.50 5.14 5.88
N LEU A 284 -21.49 6.24 5.11
CA LEU A 284 -22.63 7.16 5.02
C LEU A 284 -23.82 6.52 4.32
N VAL A 285 -23.60 5.75 3.25
CA VAL A 285 -24.67 5.00 2.56
C VAL A 285 -25.28 3.94 3.48
N LEU A 286 -24.45 3.29 4.31
CA LEU A 286 -24.90 2.37 5.37
C LEU A 286 -25.52 3.08 6.59
N LYS A 287 -25.75 4.40 6.52
CA LYS A 287 -26.32 5.24 7.58
C LYS A 287 -25.59 5.13 8.92
N ARG A 288 -24.28 4.83 8.90
CA ARG A 288 -23.47 4.84 10.12
C ARG A 288 -23.29 6.29 10.60
N PRO A 289 -23.30 6.55 11.92
CA PRO A 289 -23.00 7.86 12.46
C PRO A 289 -21.63 8.37 11.98
N SER A 290 -21.55 9.65 11.63
CA SER A 290 -20.32 10.32 11.20
C SER A 290 -19.80 11.30 12.25
N GLY A 291 -18.50 11.57 12.20
CA GLY A 291 -17.78 12.47 13.10
C GLY A 291 -17.10 13.62 12.36
N ARG A 292 -15.86 13.94 12.77
CA ARG A 292 -15.06 15.03 12.18
C ARG A 292 -14.89 14.82 10.67
N GLU A 293 -15.09 15.88 9.89
CA GLU A 293 -15.00 15.87 8.42
C GLU A 293 -15.90 14.79 7.75
N ALA A 294 -16.99 14.43 8.43
CA ALA A 294 -17.95 13.38 8.07
C ALA A 294 -17.37 11.96 7.97
N TYR A 295 -16.15 11.71 8.46
CA TYR A 295 -15.61 10.34 8.54
C TYR A 295 -16.31 9.53 9.62
N PRO A 296 -16.44 8.19 9.46
CA PRO A 296 -16.96 7.33 10.51
C PRO A 296 -15.99 7.30 11.72
N GLY A 297 -16.52 7.02 12.91
CA GLY A 297 -15.74 7.06 14.16
C GLY A 297 -14.58 6.06 14.22
N ASP A 298 -14.59 5.04 13.39
CA ASP A 298 -13.59 3.97 13.29
C ASP A 298 -12.61 4.17 12.12
N VAL A 299 -12.56 5.35 11.47
CA VAL A 299 -11.60 5.63 10.39
C VAL A 299 -10.13 5.50 10.83
N PHE A 300 -9.84 5.72 12.13
CA PHE A 300 -8.52 5.42 12.68
C PHE A 300 -8.25 3.90 12.66
N TYR A 301 -9.24 3.10 13.09
CA TYR A 301 -9.14 1.65 13.11
C TYR A 301 -8.95 1.07 11.72
N LEU A 302 -9.57 1.67 10.70
CA LEU A 302 -9.38 1.31 9.29
C LEU A 302 -7.89 1.25 8.90
N HIS A 303 -7.15 2.34 9.17
CA HIS A 303 -5.75 2.44 8.78
C HIS A 303 -4.82 1.74 9.76
N SER A 304 -5.13 1.70 11.06
CA SER A 304 -4.29 1.00 12.03
C SER A 304 -4.31 -0.52 11.78
N ARG A 305 -5.48 -1.12 11.60
CA ARG A 305 -5.59 -2.56 11.31
C ARG A 305 -5.01 -2.96 9.96
N LEU A 306 -4.95 -2.03 9.00
CA LEU A 306 -4.27 -2.23 7.72
C LEU A 306 -2.75 -2.18 7.89
N LEU A 307 -2.22 -1.08 8.43
CA LEU A 307 -0.77 -0.82 8.46
C LEU A 307 -0.05 -1.70 9.48
N GLU A 308 -0.67 -2.05 10.61
CA GLU A 308 -0.08 -2.93 11.62
C GLU A 308 0.13 -4.38 11.14
N ARG A 309 -0.43 -4.75 9.99
CA ARG A 309 -0.14 -6.05 9.34
C ARG A 309 1.27 -6.10 8.75
N SER A 310 1.87 -4.94 8.48
CA SER A 310 3.24 -4.82 7.98
C SER A 310 4.22 -4.86 9.16
N ALA A 311 5.06 -5.90 9.20
CA ALA A 311 6.01 -6.13 10.29
C ALA A 311 7.23 -6.94 9.82
N ARG A 312 8.26 -6.99 10.66
CA ARG A 312 9.35 -7.99 10.58
C ARG A 312 9.04 -9.14 11.53
N ILE A 313 8.96 -10.36 11.00
CA ILE A 313 8.70 -11.57 11.78
C ILE A 313 10.01 -12.10 12.35
N ALA A 314 9.97 -12.67 13.56
CA ALA A 314 11.13 -13.32 14.17
C ALA A 314 11.50 -14.61 13.41
N GLU A 315 12.77 -15.02 13.48
CA GLU A 315 13.27 -16.19 12.75
C GLU A 315 12.54 -17.48 13.13
N GLU A 316 12.20 -17.64 14.41
CA GLU A 316 11.43 -18.77 14.94
C GLU A 316 10.01 -18.89 14.35
N PHE A 317 9.47 -17.81 13.79
CA PHE A 317 8.16 -17.77 13.12
C PHE A 317 8.27 -17.61 11.59
N GLY A 318 9.46 -17.82 11.00
CA GLY A 318 9.69 -17.82 9.55
C GLY A 318 10.53 -16.65 9.03
N GLY A 319 10.72 -15.57 9.80
CA GLY A 319 11.70 -14.52 9.51
C GLY A 319 11.40 -13.61 8.31
N GLY A 320 10.19 -13.67 7.73
CA GLY A 320 9.79 -12.79 6.62
C GLY A 320 9.49 -11.36 7.05
N SER A 321 9.22 -10.49 6.07
CA SER A 321 8.79 -9.13 6.35
C SER A 321 7.84 -8.55 5.32
N LEU A 322 6.99 -7.64 5.75
CA LEU A 322 6.20 -6.77 4.89
C LEU A 322 6.47 -5.32 5.30
N THR A 323 7.08 -4.56 4.40
CA THR A 323 7.40 -3.13 4.57
C THR A 323 6.32 -2.31 3.89
N ALA A 324 5.80 -1.26 4.54
CA ALA A 324 4.71 -0.45 4.00
C ALA A 324 5.15 0.99 3.73
N LEU A 325 4.85 1.48 2.52
CA LEU A 325 4.95 2.89 2.12
C LEU A 325 3.55 3.44 1.80
N PRO A 326 2.76 3.81 2.82
CA PRO A 326 1.50 4.50 2.58
C PRO A 326 1.76 5.90 2.02
N ILE A 327 0.98 6.30 1.02
CA ILE A 327 0.95 7.68 0.50
C ILE A 327 -0.27 8.40 1.07
N ILE A 328 -0.08 9.63 1.53
CA ILE A 328 -1.14 10.56 1.91
C ILE A 328 -0.97 11.86 1.12
N GLU A 329 -2.06 12.30 0.50
CA GLU A 329 -2.15 13.63 -0.09
C GLU A 329 -2.72 14.63 0.93
N THR A 330 -1.95 15.67 1.21
CA THR A 330 -2.40 16.84 1.98
C THR A 330 -3.07 17.87 1.08
N GLN A 331 -3.85 18.76 1.69
CA GLN A 331 -4.45 19.90 1.01
C GLN A 331 -3.77 21.16 1.52
N ALA A 332 -3.11 21.91 0.63
CA ALA A 332 -2.41 23.16 0.96
C ALA A 332 -1.42 23.02 2.14
N GLY A 333 -0.69 21.91 2.21
CA GLY A 333 0.31 21.64 3.24
C GLY A 333 -0.26 21.27 4.62
N ASP A 334 -1.59 21.18 4.78
CA ASP A 334 -2.20 20.93 6.09
C ASP A 334 -1.99 19.49 6.58
N VAL A 335 -1.00 19.33 7.46
CA VAL A 335 -0.71 18.09 8.18
C VAL A 335 -1.59 17.85 9.38
N SER A 336 -2.34 18.87 9.82
CA SER A 336 -3.22 18.82 11.00
C SER A 336 -4.64 18.35 10.67
N ALA A 337 -4.92 18.15 9.37
CA ALA A 337 -6.12 17.50 8.91
C ALA A 337 -6.28 16.09 9.50
N TYR A 338 -7.52 15.61 9.58
CA TYR A 338 -7.84 14.44 10.39
C TYR A 338 -7.13 13.15 9.92
N ILE A 339 -7.15 12.86 8.62
CA ILE A 339 -6.51 11.64 8.07
C ILE A 339 -4.97 11.69 8.13
N PRO A 340 -4.29 12.78 7.71
CA PRO A 340 -2.85 12.92 7.89
C PRO A 340 -2.39 12.69 9.33
N THR A 341 -3.05 13.33 10.31
CA THR A 341 -2.72 13.20 11.73
C THR A 341 -2.81 11.74 12.19
N ASN A 342 -3.88 11.03 11.80
CA ASN A 342 -4.05 9.63 12.13
C ASN A 342 -2.90 8.77 11.58
N VAL A 343 -2.58 8.89 10.30
CA VAL A 343 -1.58 8.04 9.65
C VAL A 343 -0.16 8.34 10.13
N ILE A 344 0.16 9.60 10.46
CA ILE A 344 1.44 9.97 11.10
C ILE A 344 1.60 9.22 12.43
N SER A 345 0.52 9.13 13.23
CA SER A 345 0.57 8.43 14.52
C SER A 345 0.68 6.90 14.41
N ILE A 346 0.22 6.32 13.30
CA ILE A 346 0.21 4.85 13.06
C ILE A 346 1.53 4.35 12.45
N THR A 347 2.11 5.11 11.53
CA THR A 347 3.36 4.73 10.86
C THR A 347 4.55 4.78 11.82
N ASP A 348 5.76 4.43 11.40
CA ASP A 348 7.02 4.52 12.17
C ASP A 348 7.83 5.79 11.82
N GLY A 349 7.35 6.56 10.85
CA GLY A 349 8.06 7.72 10.34
C GLY A 349 7.33 8.30 9.14
N GLN A 350 7.83 9.44 8.67
CA GLN A 350 7.32 10.10 7.49
C GLN A 350 8.42 10.75 6.67
N ILE A 351 8.22 10.75 5.36
CA ILE A 351 8.92 11.51 4.34
C ILE A 351 7.94 12.59 3.89
N TYR A 352 8.20 13.83 4.30
CA TYR A 352 7.35 14.97 3.99
C TYR A 352 7.86 15.71 2.77
N LEU A 353 7.01 15.90 1.76
CA LEU A 353 7.35 16.60 0.53
C LEU A 353 6.76 18.02 0.51
N GLU A 354 7.65 19.01 0.43
CA GLU A 354 7.29 20.43 0.41
C GLU A 354 7.17 20.95 -1.03
N THR A 355 6.04 21.59 -1.33
CA THR A 355 5.80 22.24 -2.63
C THR A 355 6.83 23.32 -2.94
N ASP A 356 7.24 24.11 -1.94
CA ASP A 356 8.20 25.21 -2.11
C ASP A 356 9.58 24.70 -2.54
N LEU A 357 10.06 23.60 -1.94
CA LEU A 357 11.31 22.96 -2.36
C LEU A 357 11.25 22.49 -3.81
N PHE A 358 10.12 21.92 -4.21
CA PHE A 358 9.90 21.44 -5.57
C PHE A 358 10.01 22.57 -6.61
N TYR A 359 9.47 23.76 -6.29
CA TYR A 359 9.56 24.95 -7.14
C TYR A 359 10.94 25.62 -7.10
N GLN A 360 11.67 25.52 -5.99
CA GLN A 360 13.07 25.94 -5.88
C GLN A 360 14.05 25.01 -6.61
N GLY A 361 13.55 23.93 -7.21
CA GLY A 361 14.38 22.98 -7.98
C GLY A 361 15.08 21.93 -7.11
N VAL A 362 14.72 21.81 -5.83
CA VAL A 362 15.18 20.71 -4.97
C VAL A 362 14.25 19.52 -5.20
N ARG A 363 14.77 18.49 -5.90
CA ARG A 363 14.02 17.29 -6.27
C ARG A 363 14.89 16.06 -6.00
N PRO A 364 14.46 15.09 -5.17
CA PRO A 364 13.17 15.00 -4.50
C PRO A 364 12.96 16.09 -3.44
N ALA A 365 11.72 16.56 -3.31
CA ALA A 365 11.36 17.75 -2.53
C ALA A 365 11.21 17.45 -1.02
N ILE A 366 12.17 16.77 -0.42
CA ILE A 366 12.08 16.23 0.95
C ILE A 366 12.40 17.32 1.98
N SER A 367 11.48 17.52 2.92
CA SER A 367 11.69 18.37 4.09
C SER A 367 12.56 17.68 5.12
N VAL A 368 13.75 18.22 5.38
CA VAL A 368 14.68 17.67 6.37
C VAL A 368 14.11 17.74 7.80
N GLY A 369 13.39 18.82 8.11
CA GLY A 369 12.86 19.09 9.45
C GLY A 369 11.60 18.29 9.78
N LEU A 370 10.69 18.16 8.80
CA LEU A 370 9.40 17.48 9.00
C LEU A 370 9.48 15.96 8.78
N SER A 371 10.52 15.49 8.09
CA SER A 371 10.72 14.07 7.84
C SER A 371 11.49 13.37 8.96
N VAL A 372 11.06 12.18 9.35
CA VAL A 372 11.66 11.41 10.43
C VAL A 372 11.44 9.92 10.22
N SER A 373 12.44 9.10 10.55
CA SER A 373 12.32 7.65 10.67
C SER A 373 12.61 7.29 12.13
N ARG A 374 11.65 6.69 12.85
CA ARG A 374 11.84 6.31 14.27
C ARG A 374 12.72 5.09 14.44
N VAL A 375 12.85 4.24 13.41
CA VAL A 375 13.82 3.15 13.37
C VAL A 375 15.24 3.72 13.26
N GLY A 376 15.40 4.79 12.47
CA GLY A 376 16.66 5.52 12.34
C GLY A 376 17.82 4.65 11.86
N SER A 377 19.02 4.92 12.39
CA SER A 377 20.26 4.26 11.92
C SER A 377 20.33 2.74 12.10
N ALA A 378 19.36 2.12 12.79
CA ALA A 378 19.24 0.67 12.84
C ALA A 378 18.89 0.08 11.47
N ALA A 379 18.22 0.85 10.61
CA ALA A 379 17.89 0.49 9.23
C ALA A 379 18.95 0.97 8.22
N GLN A 380 20.18 1.29 8.65
CA GLN A 380 21.27 1.69 7.76
C GLN A 380 22.37 0.64 7.73
N ILE A 381 23.00 0.48 6.56
CA ILE A 381 24.27 -0.23 6.49
C ILE A 381 25.36 0.58 7.24
N LYS A 382 26.36 -0.12 7.76
CA LYS A 382 27.45 0.50 8.54
C LYS A 382 28.15 1.63 7.78
N ALA A 383 28.36 1.46 6.48
CA ALA A 383 29.03 2.44 5.63
C ALA A 383 28.24 3.76 5.54
N ILE A 384 26.96 3.70 5.16
CA ILE A 384 26.06 4.88 5.15
C ILE A 384 26.00 5.52 6.53
N LYS A 385 25.85 4.73 7.60
CA LYS A 385 25.81 5.26 8.97
C LYS A 385 27.07 6.05 9.33
N GLN A 386 28.24 5.63 8.86
CA GLN A 386 29.51 6.30 9.09
C GLN A 386 29.60 7.65 8.36
N VAL A 387 29.17 7.71 7.10
CA VAL A 387 29.29 8.93 6.28
C VAL A 387 28.12 9.91 6.45
N ALA A 388 26.90 9.39 6.64
CA ALA A 388 25.67 10.19 6.68
C ALA A 388 25.24 10.63 8.09
N GLY A 389 25.88 10.12 9.15
CA GLY A 389 25.42 10.30 10.54
C GLY A 389 25.26 11.77 11.00
N LYS A 390 25.99 12.71 10.39
CA LYS A 390 25.89 14.15 10.68
C LYS A 390 25.05 14.93 9.67
N VAL A 391 24.70 14.35 8.53
CA VAL A 391 24.11 15.06 7.39
C VAL A 391 22.76 15.69 7.75
N LYS A 392 21.90 14.96 8.46
CA LYS A 392 20.60 15.50 8.89
C LYS A 392 20.75 16.71 9.83
N LEU A 393 21.71 16.66 10.75
CA LEU A 393 22.00 17.76 11.67
C LEU A 393 22.59 18.97 10.92
N ASP A 394 23.53 18.72 10.02
CA ASP A 394 24.17 19.76 9.20
C ASP A 394 23.13 20.49 8.34
N LEU A 395 22.18 19.76 7.73
CA LEU A 395 21.09 20.35 6.94
C LEU A 395 20.04 21.08 7.79
N ALA A 396 19.76 20.61 9.01
CA ALA A 396 18.88 21.32 9.93
C ALA A 396 19.48 22.67 10.36
N GLN A 397 20.76 22.68 10.73
CA GLN A 397 21.51 23.90 11.05
C GLN A 397 21.62 24.83 9.83
N PHE A 398 21.82 24.26 8.64
CA PHE A 398 21.82 25.02 7.40
C PHE A 398 20.50 25.77 7.18
N ARG A 399 19.36 25.09 7.34
CA ARG A 399 18.04 25.73 7.16
C ARG A 399 17.80 26.86 8.15
N GLU A 400 18.16 26.64 9.42
CA GLU A 400 18.06 27.67 10.46
C GLU A 400 18.90 28.90 10.08
N LEU A 401 20.19 28.70 9.77
CA LEU A 401 21.10 29.79 9.39
C LEU A 401 20.71 30.46 8.08
N ALA A 402 20.20 29.73 7.09
CA ALA A 402 19.80 30.28 5.81
C ALA A 402 18.65 31.29 5.94
N ALA A 403 17.72 31.07 6.87
CA ALA A 403 16.67 32.03 7.17
C ALA A 403 17.22 33.33 7.77
N PHE A 404 18.21 33.25 8.66
CA PHE A 404 18.85 34.42 9.27
C PHE A 404 19.79 35.17 8.31
N ALA A 405 20.50 34.44 7.45
CA ALA A 405 21.45 34.99 6.48
C ALA A 405 20.78 35.91 5.44
N GLN A 406 19.46 35.80 5.22
CA GLN A 406 18.72 36.73 4.36
C GLN A 406 18.66 38.16 4.92
N PHE A 407 18.91 38.35 6.23
CA PHE A 407 18.77 39.64 6.92
C PHE A 407 20.11 40.22 7.41
N GLY A 408 21.20 39.46 7.36
CA GLY A 408 22.52 39.87 7.86
C GLY A 408 23.51 40.20 6.74
N SER A 409 24.16 41.36 6.81
CA SER A 409 25.18 41.78 5.82
C SER A 409 26.59 41.24 6.11
N ASP A 410 26.87 40.84 7.36
CA ASP A 410 28.20 40.37 7.78
C ASP A 410 28.05 39.06 8.57
N LEU A 411 28.53 37.96 7.99
CA LEU A 411 28.48 36.62 8.57
C LEU A 411 29.87 36.19 8.99
N ASP A 412 30.01 35.66 10.20
CA ASP A 412 31.27 35.11 10.65
C ASP A 412 31.72 33.91 9.79
N ALA A 413 33.02 33.62 9.78
CA ALA A 413 33.60 32.58 8.94
C ALA A 413 33.02 31.18 9.20
N ALA A 414 32.62 30.87 10.43
CA ALA A 414 32.05 29.57 10.77
C ALA A 414 30.62 29.44 10.23
N THR A 415 29.81 30.50 10.34
CA THR A 415 28.46 30.55 9.74
C THR A 415 28.54 30.45 8.22
N LYS A 416 29.47 31.16 7.57
CA LYS A 416 29.68 31.06 6.12
C LYS A 416 30.06 29.64 5.69
N ALA A 417 30.99 28.99 6.39
CA ALA A 417 31.38 27.61 6.09
C ALA A 417 30.22 26.61 6.24
N ARG A 418 29.34 26.80 7.24
CA ARG A 418 28.13 25.97 7.42
C ARG A 418 27.12 26.18 6.29
N LEU A 419 26.91 27.43 5.86
CA LEU A 419 26.04 27.76 4.74
C LEU A 419 26.53 27.14 3.43
N GLU A 420 27.82 27.31 3.12
CA GLU A 420 28.44 26.72 1.92
C GLU A 420 28.36 25.19 1.93
N ARG A 421 28.61 24.56 3.08
CA ARG A 421 28.47 23.10 3.22
C ARG A 421 27.03 22.65 3.01
N GLY A 422 26.07 23.31 3.64
CA GLY A 422 24.65 22.98 3.48
C GLY A 422 24.17 23.11 2.05
N GLN A 423 24.57 24.17 1.33
CA GLN A 423 24.26 24.34 -0.10
C GLN A 423 24.81 23.18 -0.94
N ARG A 424 26.05 22.75 -0.71
CA ARG A 424 26.64 21.61 -1.42
C ARG A 424 25.89 20.30 -1.15
N ILE A 425 25.47 20.07 0.08
CA ILE A 425 24.67 18.88 0.43
C ILE A 425 23.30 18.93 -0.27
N VAL A 426 22.65 20.11 -0.32
CA VAL A 426 21.38 20.27 -1.04
C VAL A 426 21.53 19.96 -2.53
N GLU A 427 22.59 20.45 -3.18
CA GLU A 427 22.86 20.13 -4.59
C GLU A 427 23.17 18.64 -4.79
N LEU A 428 23.93 18.03 -3.88
CA LEU A 428 24.25 16.60 -3.91
C LEU A 428 22.99 15.72 -3.86
N PHE A 429 22.00 16.11 -3.06
CA PHE A 429 20.75 15.37 -2.91
C PHE A 429 19.75 15.59 -4.04
N LYS A 430 20.04 16.45 -5.02
CA LYS A 430 19.21 16.55 -6.22
C LYS A 430 19.40 15.30 -7.09
N GLN A 431 18.30 14.60 -7.33
CA GLN A 431 18.30 13.35 -8.07
C GLN A 431 17.16 13.35 -9.08
N LYS A 432 17.44 12.88 -10.29
CA LYS A 432 16.43 12.71 -11.34
C LYS A 432 15.56 11.48 -11.03
N GLN A 433 14.27 11.60 -11.31
CA GLN A 433 13.34 10.48 -11.23
C GLN A 433 13.77 9.30 -12.10
N TYR A 434 13.42 8.08 -11.66
CA TYR A 434 13.69 6.80 -12.34
C TYR A 434 15.17 6.46 -12.49
N ASN A 435 16.01 7.14 -11.71
CA ASN A 435 17.45 6.89 -11.66
C ASN A 435 17.92 6.62 -10.22
N PRO A 436 17.50 5.49 -9.61
CA PRO A 436 18.00 5.10 -8.29
C PRO A 436 19.51 4.84 -8.36
N ILE A 437 20.23 5.36 -7.36
CA ILE A 437 21.70 5.29 -7.26
C ILE A 437 22.07 4.09 -6.36
N PRO A 438 22.98 3.21 -6.80
CA PRO A 438 23.51 2.11 -5.99
C PRO A 438 24.10 2.58 -4.65
N VAL A 439 23.99 1.77 -3.60
CA VAL A 439 24.36 2.17 -2.24
C VAL A 439 25.86 2.45 -2.09
N ASP A 440 26.71 1.76 -2.84
CA ASP A 440 28.16 1.96 -2.90
C ASP A 440 28.52 3.31 -3.53
N GLU A 441 27.84 3.71 -4.62
CA GLU A 441 27.96 5.05 -5.18
C GLU A 441 27.48 6.12 -4.19
N GLN A 442 26.35 5.88 -3.50
CA GLN A 442 25.86 6.80 -2.47
C GLN A 442 26.83 6.98 -1.29
N VAL A 443 27.59 5.94 -0.93
CA VAL A 443 28.61 6.00 0.14
C VAL A 443 29.85 6.77 -0.31
N ALA A 444 30.21 6.65 -1.60
CA ALA A 444 31.44 7.22 -2.14
C ALA A 444 31.40 8.74 -2.28
N VAL A 445 30.22 9.30 -2.55
CA VAL A 445 29.98 10.75 -2.70
C VAL A 445 29.61 11.37 -1.36
#